data_AF-A0AAJ7ELA3-F1
#
_entry.id   AF-A0AAJ7ELA3-F1
#
_cell.length_a   1.000
_cell.length_b   1.000
_cell.length_c   1.000
_cell.angle_alpha   90.00
_cell.angle_beta   90.00
_cell.angle_gamma   90.00
#
_symmetry.space_group_name_H-M   'P 1'
#
loop_
_entity.id
_entity.type
_entity.pdbx_description
1 polymer ?
#
loop_
_entity_poly.entity_id
_entity_poly.type
_entity_poly.pdbx_seq_one_letter_code
_entity_poly.pdbx_strand_id
1 'polypeptide(L)'
;MEKLPNLDHVLITKSVQRTLTINNITTILEFLQQDAEKLSTLTKLNLSQVLDIKNDIFTNFSAPVVDGPSLFAMYKNKQRFISTEIDSLNNVLGGGIPVGYISEICGLAGCGKTQLCLQLAINCAKQTENTVLYIDTKGDFSAVRLQRMLNNLCFSHEEMARCLSKIKVVHIWTMEEIVDLFKKLKDKSLTIHNLVLIIIDSLPCLLMQHFGDDNKIGLNYLNVLVNHCRFVCKNFDVGIVCVNIQTRWVQQDLADYQEEDDHVRETYVEKQIRGSGKYWQHIPALVLQMEKIINTDDIETNKNSFPVKLSLIRTNKMNLGQQCVLNVGSVGVR
;
A
#
# COMPACT_ATOMS: atom_id res chain seq x y z
N MET A 1 -15.57 -6.63 -11.91
CA MET A 1 -17.00 -6.92 -11.71
C MET A 1 -17.36 -8.08 -12.61
N GLU A 2 -18.17 -9.01 -12.14
CA GLU A 2 -18.61 -10.11 -12.97
C GLU A 2 -19.47 -9.61 -14.12
N LYS A 3 -19.18 -10.13 -15.31
CA LYS A 3 -19.91 -9.78 -16.52
C LYS A 3 -21.19 -10.62 -16.56
N LEU A 4 -22.27 -10.00 -16.99
CA LEU A 4 -23.57 -10.64 -17.19
C LEU A 4 -23.56 -11.90 -18.09
N PRO A 5 -22.69 -12.05 -19.11
CA PRO A 5 -22.66 -13.23 -19.97
C PRO A 5 -22.27 -14.53 -19.26
N ASN A 6 -21.72 -14.46 -18.04
CA ASN A 6 -21.37 -15.63 -17.25
C ASN A 6 -22.53 -16.14 -16.37
N LEU A 7 -23.72 -15.54 -16.48
CA LEU A 7 -24.90 -15.94 -15.74
C LEU A 7 -25.62 -17.08 -16.48
N ASP A 8 -25.44 -18.32 -16.02
CA ASP A 8 -26.19 -19.48 -16.49
C ASP A 8 -27.60 -19.46 -15.89
N HIS A 9 -28.49 -18.68 -16.50
CA HIS A 9 -29.89 -18.59 -16.10
C HIS A 9 -30.79 -18.93 -17.30
N VAL A 10 -31.76 -19.82 -17.09
CA VAL A 10 -32.62 -20.41 -18.13
C VAL A 10 -33.31 -19.35 -19.01
N LEU A 11 -33.68 -18.22 -18.41
CA LEU A 11 -34.37 -17.11 -19.07
C LEU A 11 -33.42 -16.11 -19.78
N ILE A 12 -32.12 -16.10 -19.46
CA ILE A 12 -31.14 -15.21 -20.10
C ILE A 12 -30.57 -15.93 -21.35
N THR A 13 -31.35 -15.90 -22.42
CA THR A 13 -30.92 -16.45 -23.71
C THR A 13 -29.88 -15.56 -24.40
N LYS A 14 -29.15 -16.10 -25.38
CA LYS A 14 -28.16 -15.33 -26.17
C LYS A 14 -28.74 -14.09 -26.85
N SER A 15 -30.03 -14.09 -27.20
CA SER A 15 -30.71 -12.92 -27.76
C SER A 15 -30.90 -11.82 -26.72
N VAL A 16 -31.35 -12.19 -25.51
CA VAL A 16 -31.50 -11.27 -24.37
C VAL A 16 -30.15 -10.65 -23.99
N GLN A 17 -29.08 -11.45 -23.92
CA GLN A 17 -27.72 -10.96 -23.63
C GLN A 17 -27.24 -9.93 -24.67
N ARG A 18 -27.50 -10.16 -25.97
CA ARG A 18 -27.17 -9.19 -27.02
C ARG A 18 -27.94 -7.89 -26.86
N THR A 19 -29.24 -7.96 -26.60
CA THR A 19 -30.07 -6.77 -26.38
C THR A 19 -29.59 -5.95 -25.18
N LEU A 20 -29.24 -6.61 -24.07
CA LEU A 20 -28.69 -5.95 -22.88
C LEU A 20 -27.34 -5.29 -23.19
N THR A 21 -26.46 -5.99 -23.92
CA THR A 21 -25.14 -5.47 -24.32
C THR A 21 -25.26 -4.22 -25.20
N ILE A 22 -26.19 -4.21 -26.18
CA ILE A 22 -26.46 -3.04 -27.04
C ILE A 22 -26.94 -1.84 -26.21
N ASN A 23 -27.64 -2.08 -25.11
CA ASN A 23 -28.13 -1.06 -24.20
C ASN A 23 -27.13 -0.73 -23.06
N ASN A 24 -25.86 -1.10 -23.20
CA ASN A 24 -24.80 -0.88 -22.21
C ASN A 24 -25.08 -1.51 -20.84
N ILE A 25 -25.82 -2.62 -20.79
CA ILE A 25 -26.03 -3.43 -19.59
C ILE A 25 -25.16 -4.69 -19.73
N THR A 26 -23.93 -4.60 -19.22
CA THR A 26 -22.87 -5.60 -19.42
C THR A 26 -22.44 -6.27 -18.12
N THR A 27 -22.71 -5.65 -16.97
CA THR A 27 -22.38 -6.19 -15.65
C THR A 27 -23.63 -6.58 -14.87
N ILE A 28 -23.44 -7.50 -13.91
CA ILE A 28 -24.49 -7.90 -12.97
C ILE A 28 -25.05 -6.68 -12.22
N LEU A 29 -24.17 -5.77 -11.80
CA LEU A 29 -24.56 -4.56 -11.07
C LEU A 29 -25.43 -3.64 -11.93
N GLU A 30 -25.07 -3.41 -13.19
CA GLU A 30 -25.86 -2.59 -14.12
C GLU A 30 -27.26 -3.18 -14.33
N PHE A 31 -27.36 -4.50 -14.46
CA PHE A 31 -28.66 -5.17 -14.60
C PHE A 31 -29.51 -5.01 -13.33
N LEU A 32 -28.91 -5.16 -12.14
CA LEU A 32 -29.62 -4.98 -10.87
C LEU A 32 -30.11 -3.54 -10.68
N GLN A 33 -29.32 -2.54 -11.09
CA GLN A 33 -29.62 -1.11 -10.95
C GLN A 33 -30.69 -0.60 -11.91
N GLN A 34 -30.90 -1.23 -13.06
CA GLN A 34 -31.95 -0.80 -14.01
C GLN A 34 -33.36 -1.12 -13.50
N ASP A 35 -34.33 -0.30 -13.86
CA ASP A 35 -35.74 -0.54 -13.51
C ASP A 35 -36.28 -1.83 -14.14
N ALA A 36 -37.08 -2.59 -13.38
CA ALA A 36 -37.62 -3.87 -13.83
C ALA A 36 -38.56 -3.70 -15.04
N GLU A 37 -39.35 -2.63 -15.08
CA GLU A 37 -40.24 -2.31 -16.21
C GLU A 37 -39.44 -2.00 -17.49
N LYS A 38 -38.34 -1.26 -17.36
CA LYS A 38 -37.45 -0.93 -18.48
C LYS A 38 -36.76 -2.18 -19.01
N LEU A 39 -36.30 -3.06 -18.12
CA LEU A 39 -35.72 -4.35 -18.49
C LEU A 39 -36.75 -5.25 -19.18
N SER A 40 -37.98 -5.29 -18.69
CA SER A 40 -39.09 -6.04 -19.32
C SER A 40 -39.34 -5.53 -20.75
N THR A 41 -39.40 -4.21 -20.93
CA THR A 41 -39.60 -3.59 -22.25
C THR A 41 -38.45 -3.89 -23.22
N LEU A 42 -37.20 -3.79 -22.75
CA LEU A 42 -36.01 -4.03 -23.57
C LEU A 42 -35.86 -5.49 -23.96
N THR A 43 -36.01 -6.40 -23.00
CA THR A 43 -35.73 -7.84 -23.19
C THR A 43 -36.93 -8.61 -23.73
N LYS A 44 -38.12 -7.98 -23.78
CA LYS A 44 -39.41 -8.60 -24.08
C LYS A 44 -39.78 -9.75 -23.14
N LEU A 45 -39.17 -9.79 -21.96
CA LEU A 45 -39.51 -10.72 -20.89
C LEU A 45 -40.65 -10.13 -20.06
N ASN A 46 -41.50 -11.00 -19.51
CA ASN A 46 -42.56 -10.56 -18.60
C ASN A 46 -41.94 -9.99 -17.30
N LEU A 47 -42.64 -9.06 -16.65
CA LEU A 47 -42.14 -8.44 -15.41
C LEU A 47 -41.80 -9.49 -14.34
N SER A 48 -42.63 -10.53 -14.18
CA SER A 48 -42.35 -11.66 -13.27
C SER A 48 -41.01 -12.33 -13.60
N GLN A 49 -40.74 -12.60 -14.87
CA GLN A 49 -39.50 -13.25 -15.31
C GLN A 49 -38.28 -12.37 -15.02
N VAL A 50 -38.41 -11.04 -15.19
CA VAL A 50 -37.35 -10.10 -14.86
C VAL A 50 -37.08 -10.06 -13.36
N LEU A 51 -38.13 -10.11 -12.53
CA LEU A 51 -37.99 -10.16 -11.08
C LEU A 51 -37.38 -11.48 -10.61
N ASP A 52 -37.75 -12.61 -11.24
CA ASP A 52 -37.17 -13.92 -10.96
C ASP A 52 -35.66 -13.92 -11.27
N ILE A 53 -35.28 -13.40 -12.44
CA ILE A 53 -33.86 -13.23 -12.81
C ILE A 53 -33.14 -12.35 -11.78
N LYS A 54 -33.74 -11.22 -11.37
CA LYS A 54 -33.13 -10.34 -10.36
C LYS A 54 -32.96 -11.05 -9.02
N ASN A 55 -33.96 -11.80 -8.56
CA ASN A 55 -33.90 -12.56 -7.32
C ASN A 55 -32.81 -13.65 -7.38
N ASP A 56 -32.73 -14.38 -8.48
CA ASP A 56 -31.68 -15.39 -8.71
C ASP A 56 -30.29 -14.75 -8.74
N ILE A 57 -30.17 -13.55 -9.31
CA ILE A 57 -28.92 -12.80 -9.25
C ILE A 57 -28.61 -12.40 -7.80
N PHE A 58 -29.59 -11.89 -7.05
CA PHE A 58 -29.39 -11.51 -5.66
C PHE A 58 -28.99 -12.71 -4.79
N THR A 59 -29.61 -13.87 -4.96
CA THR A 59 -29.28 -15.07 -4.15
C THR A 59 -27.89 -15.60 -4.45
N ASN A 60 -27.46 -15.60 -5.72
CA ASN A 60 -26.18 -16.18 -6.13
C ASN A 60 -24.99 -15.21 -6.01
N PHE A 61 -25.21 -13.91 -6.17
CA PHE A 61 -24.14 -12.92 -6.31
C PHE A 61 -24.12 -11.86 -5.20
N SER A 62 -25.10 -11.83 -4.29
CA SER A 62 -25.03 -10.92 -3.14
C SER A 62 -24.04 -11.41 -2.10
N ALA A 63 -23.39 -10.46 -1.44
CA ALA A 63 -22.65 -10.77 -0.22
C ALA A 63 -23.64 -11.32 0.83
N PRO A 64 -23.32 -12.46 1.50
CA PRO A 64 -24.16 -12.95 2.58
C PRO A 64 -24.21 -11.90 3.70
N VAL A 65 -25.38 -11.77 4.33
CA VAL A 65 -25.49 -10.98 5.56
C VAL A 65 -24.76 -11.75 6.66
N VAL A 66 -23.70 -11.16 7.19
CA VAL A 66 -22.89 -11.73 8.27
C VAL A 66 -22.89 -10.74 9.42
N ASP A 67 -23.09 -11.24 10.64
CA ASP A 67 -22.98 -10.44 11.84
C ASP A 67 -21.54 -9.96 12.08
N GLY A 68 -21.40 -8.81 12.74
CA GLY A 68 -20.10 -8.18 12.99
C GLY A 68 -19.06 -9.11 13.65
N PRO A 69 -19.41 -9.84 14.73
CA PRO A 69 -18.50 -10.79 15.37
C PRO A 69 -18.02 -11.91 14.45
N SER A 70 -18.91 -12.57 13.72
CA SER A 70 -18.53 -13.62 12.78
C SER A 70 -17.65 -13.07 11.65
N LEU A 71 -17.98 -11.91 11.11
CA LEU A 71 -17.18 -11.24 10.08
C LEU A 71 -15.78 -10.92 10.62
N PHE A 72 -15.67 -10.39 11.84
CA PHE A 72 -14.40 -10.12 12.49
C PHE A 72 -13.57 -11.39 12.71
N ALA A 73 -14.18 -12.49 13.17
CA ALA A 73 -13.50 -13.77 13.34
C ALA A 73 -12.98 -14.32 12.00
N MET A 74 -13.79 -14.23 10.93
CA MET A 74 -13.38 -14.61 9.57
C MET A 74 -12.18 -13.79 9.10
N TYR A 75 -12.18 -12.47 9.29
CA TYR A 75 -11.06 -11.61 8.92
C TYR A 75 -9.81 -11.88 9.75
N LYS A 76 -9.95 -12.08 11.06
CA LYS A 76 -8.83 -12.37 11.96
C LYS A 76 -8.12 -13.67 11.56
N ASN A 77 -8.87 -14.70 11.17
CA ASN A 77 -8.33 -15.98 10.73
C ASN A 77 -7.70 -15.94 9.33
N LYS A 78 -8.19 -15.05 8.45
CA LYS A 78 -7.63 -14.87 7.10
C LYS A 78 -6.46 -13.91 7.04
N GLN A 79 -6.18 -13.16 8.11
CA GLN A 79 -5.16 -12.14 8.11
C GLN A 79 -3.77 -12.78 8.02
N ARG A 80 -3.03 -12.40 6.98
CA ARG A 80 -1.66 -12.85 6.74
C ARG A 80 -0.68 -11.71 6.95
N PHE A 81 0.53 -12.04 7.38
CA PHE A 81 1.61 -11.09 7.62
C PHE A 81 2.91 -11.58 7.01
N ILE A 82 3.75 -10.63 6.63
CA ILE A 82 5.12 -10.86 6.19
C ILE A 82 6.00 -10.49 7.39
N SER A 83 6.62 -11.50 7.99
CA SER A 83 7.57 -11.32 9.09
C SER A 83 8.65 -10.32 8.67
N THR A 84 8.93 -9.34 9.54
CA THR A 84 10.07 -8.44 9.34
C THR A 84 11.39 -9.10 9.68
N GLU A 85 11.37 -10.23 10.40
CA GLU A 85 12.55 -10.94 10.93
C GLU A 85 13.47 -10.04 11.76
N ILE A 86 12.90 -8.99 12.33
CA ILE A 86 13.52 -8.08 13.29
C ILE A 86 12.59 -8.13 14.51
N ASP A 87 12.98 -8.85 15.56
CA ASP A 87 12.09 -9.23 16.67
C ASP A 87 11.35 -8.03 17.27
N SER A 88 12.07 -6.96 17.56
CA SER A 88 11.51 -5.72 18.12
C SER A 88 10.43 -5.11 17.22
N LEU A 89 10.68 -5.04 15.91
CA LEU A 89 9.74 -4.52 14.93
C LEU A 89 8.56 -5.47 14.71
N ASN A 90 8.81 -6.78 14.63
CA ASN A 90 7.77 -7.78 14.44
C ASN A 90 6.78 -7.79 15.60
N ASN A 91 7.28 -7.61 16.83
CA ASN A 91 6.48 -7.48 18.04
C ASN A 91 5.59 -6.23 18.01
N VAL A 92 6.16 -5.07 17.65
CA VAL A 92 5.40 -3.80 17.51
C VAL A 92 4.29 -3.91 16.45
N LEU A 93 4.56 -4.63 15.36
CA LEU A 93 3.58 -4.85 14.28
C LEU A 93 2.56 -5.96 14.61
N GLY A 94 2.82 -6.76 15.65
CA GLY A 94 2.04 -7.94 16.01
C GLY A 94 2.04 -9.00 14.91
N GLY A 95 3.23 -9.31 14.36
CA GLY A 95 3.43 -10.37 13.36
C GLY A 95 4.05 -9.93 12.03
N GLY A 96 4.25 -8.62 11.82
CA GLY A 96 4.94 -8.08 10.65
C GLY A 96 4.06 -7.23 9.72
N ILE A 97 4.49 -7.08 8.46
CA ILE A 97 3.80 -6.24 7.46
C ILE A 97 2.49 -6.92 7.03
N PRO A 98 1.33 -6.25 7.09
CA PRO A 98 0.05 -6.85 6.74
C PRO A 98 -0.07 -7.11 5.23
N VAL A 99 -0.40 -8.35 4.87
CA VAL A 99 -0.73 -8.76 3.50
C VAL A 99 -2.13 -8.28 3.15
N GLY A 100 -2.35 -7.87 1.90
CA GLY A 100 -3.65 -7.36 1.46
C GLY A 100 -3.87 -5.88 1.75
N TYR A 101 -2.85 -5.18 2.25
CA TYR A 101 -2.92 -3.77 2.60
C TYR A 101 -1.68 -2.99 2.14
N ILE A 102 -1.88 -1.68 2.00
CA ILE A 102 -0.81 -0.70 1.79
C ILE A 102 -0.31 -0.26 3.16
N SER A 103 1.00 -0.39 3.37
CA SER A 103 1.74 0.08 4.54
C SER A 103 2.66 1.23 4.14
N GLU A 104 2.95 2.12 5.06
CA GLU A 104 3.82 3.27 4.84
C GLU A 104 4.98 3.29 5.84
N ILE A 105 6.17 3.59 5.35
CA ILE A 105 7.33 3.95 6.15
C ILE A 105 7.66 5.42 5.84
N CYS A 106 7.51 6.30 6.83
CA CYS A 106 7.73 7.73 6.69
C CYS A 106 8.79 8.23 7.69
N GLY A 107 9.44 9.35 7.37
CA GLY A 107 10.50 9.92 8.20
C GLY A 107 11.31 10.97 7.43
N LEU A 108 12.11 11.75 8.15
CA LEU A 108 13.01 12.74 7.54
C LEU A 108 14.03 12.09 6.59
N ALA A 109 14.60 12.87 5.66
CA ALA A 109 15.69 12.38 4.82
C ALA A 109 16.86 11.85 5.69
N GLY A 110 17.52 10.78 5.24
CA GLY A 110 18.68 10.21 5.94
C GLY A 110 18.38 9.36 7.20
N CYS A 111 17.12 9.15 7.59
CA CYS A 111 16.80 8.32 8.77
C CYS A 111 16.86 6.79 8.53
N GLY A 112 17.28 6.33 7.36
CA GLY A 112 17.49 4.90 7.10
C GLY A 112 16.31 4.12 6.49
N LYS A 113 15.27 4.79 5.98
CA LYS A 113 14.08 4.14 5.36
C LYS A 113 14.45 3.11 4.29
N THR A 114 15.32 3.49 3.34
CA THR A 114 15.80 2.59 2.29
C THR A 114 16.56 1.39 2.86
N GLN A 115 17.35 1.57 3.93
CA GLN A 115 18.04 0.44 4.58
C GLN A 115 17.04 -0.55 5.20
N LEU A 116 15.98 -0.06 5.84
CA LEU A 116 14.90 -0.90 6.35
C LEU A 116 14.18 -1.63 5.20
N CYS A 117 13.90 -0.96 4.09
CA CYS A 117 13.29 -1.58 2.90
C CYS A 117 14.17 -2.69 2.31
N LEU A 118 15.48 -2.48 2.18
CA LEU A 118 16.42 -3.51 1.73
C LEU A 118 16.45 -4.72 2.69
N GLN A 119 16.45 -4.46 4.00
CA GLN A 119 16.39 -5.52 5.02
C GLN A 119 15.09 -6.32 4.93
N LEU A 120 13.94 -5.65 4.78
CA LEU A 120 12.64 -6.30 4.59
C LEU A 120 12.62 -7.14 3.30
N ALA A 121 13.21 -6.64 2.21
CA ALA A 121 13.31 -7.39 0.96
C ALA A 121 14.13 -8.68 1.13
N ILE A 122 15.29 -8.61 1.78
CA ILE A 122 16.11 -9.79 2.11
C ILE A 122 15.33 -10.77 3.00
N ASN A 123 14.76 -10.27 4.10
CA ASN A 123 14.07 -11.09 5.08
C ASN A 123 12.83 -11.78 4.51
N CYS A 124 12.18 -11.15 3.52
CA CYS A 124 11.10 -11.76 2.77
C CYS A 124 11.62 -12.79 1.76
N ALA A 125 12.63 -12.44 0.95
CA ALA A 125 13.16 -13.28 -0.14
C ALA A 125 13.95 -14.52 0.33
N LYS A 126 14.49 -14.51 1.57
CA LYS A 126 15.13 -15.70 2.16
C LYS A 126 14.14 -16.84 2.42
N GLN A 127 12.85 -16.53 2.55
CA GLN A 127 11.80 -17.55 2.68
C GLN A 127 11.69 -18.35 1.38
N THR A 128 11.36 -19.64 1.48
CA THR A 128 11.57 -20.64 0.40
C THR A 128 10.89 -20.27 -0.91
N GLU A 129 9.70 -19.67 -0.89
CA GLU A 129 8.93 -19.40 -2.11
C GLU A 129 8.69 -17.92 -2.43
N ASN A 130 9.08 -17.00 -1.54
CA ASN A 130 8.65 -15.60 -1.66
C ASN A 130 9.45 -14.80 -2.70
N THR A 131 8.75 -14.07 -3.55
CA THR A 131 9.31 -13.07 -4.48
C THR A 131 8.95 -11.66 -4.01
N VAL A 132 9.92 -10.74 -4.12
CA VAL A 132 9.77 -9.32 -3.78
C VAL A 132 9.91 -8.49 -5.06
N LEU A 133 9.01 -7.55 -5.29
CA LEU A 133 9.16 -6.52 -6.32
C LEU A 133 9.59 -5.20 -5.66
N TYR A 134 10.80 -4.75 -5.96
CA TYR A 134 11.34 -3.47 -5.52
C TYR A 134 11.21 -2.46 -6.66
N ILE A 135 10.38 -1.44 -6.45
CA ILE A 135 10.19 -0.32 -7.34
C ILE A 135 11.08 0.82 -6.83
N ASP A 136 12.17 1.07 -7.53
CA ASP A 136 13.09 2.16 -7.26
C ASP A 136 12.73 3.36 -8.12
N THR A 137 12.33 4.44 -7.48
CA THR A 137 11.95 5.67 -8.17
C THR A 137 13.01 6.77 -8.09
N LYS A 138 14.09 6.52 -7.34
CA LYS A 138 15.18 7.49 -7.14
C LYS A 138 16.41 7.13 -7.98
N GLY A 139 16.52 5.86 -8.39
CA GLY A 139 17.67 5.33 -9.10
C GLY A 139 18.85 5.02 -8.18
N ASP A 140 18.64 4.92 -6.86
CA ASP A 140 19.71 4.72 -5.87
C ASP A 140 19.71 3.30 -5.25
N PHE A 141 18.92 2.39 -5.81
CA PHE A 141 19.00 0.97 -5.46
C PHE A 141 20.39 0.41 -5.76
N SER A 142 20.96 -0.34 -4.81
CA SER A 142 22.31 -0.87 -4.92
C SER A 142 22.35 -2.36 -4.57
N ALA A 143 22.58 -3.18 -5.59
CA ALA A 143 22.82 -4.61 -5.41
C ALA A 143 24.06 -4.89 -4.54
N VAL A 144 25.08 -4.03 -4.60
CA VAL A 144 26.28 -4.13 -3.75
C VAL A 144 25.92 -3.97 -2.27
N ARG A 145 24.99 -3.07 -1.92
CA ARG A 145 24.51 -2.93 -0.54
C ARG A 145 23.79 -4.21 -0.07
N LEU A 146 22.90 -4.76 -0.89
CA LEU A 146 22.24 -6.04 -0.59
C LEU A 146 23.24 -7.17 -0.38
N GLN A 147 24.25 -7.27 -1.24
CA GLN A 147 25.30 -8.28 -1.13
C GLN A 147 26.05 -8.17 0.21
N ARG A 148 26.41 -6.94 0.62
CA ARG A 148 27.06 -6.68 1.91
C ARG A 148 26.17 -7.07 3.10
N MET A 149 24.87 -6.80 3.02
CA MET A 149 23.90 -7.20 4.05
C MET A 149 23.77 -8.72 4.14
N LEU A 150 23.70 -9.42 3.00
CA LEU A 150 23.64 -10.88 2.95
C LEU A 150 24.92 -11.55 3.46
N ASN A 151 26.10 -10.98 3.15
CA ASN A 151 27.38 -11.42 3.70
C ASN A 151 27.39 -11.33 5.24
N ASN A 152 26.82 -10.27 5.81
CA ASN A 152 26.73 -10.09 7.27
C ASN A 152 25.77 -11.09 7.94
N LEU A 153 24.89 -11.74 7.17
CA LEU A 153 24.05 -12.84 7.63
C LEU A 153 24.72 -14.21 7.45
N CYS A 154 26.01 -14.25 7.05
CA CYS A 154 26.79 -15.47 6.80
C CYS A 154 26.21 -16.39 5.72
N PHE A 155 25.51 -15.83 4.72
CA PHE A 155 24.99 -16.61 3.60
C PHE A 155 26.13 -17.10 2.71
N SER A 156 26.05 -18.35 2.26
CA SER A 156 26.89 -18.86 1.18
C SER A 156 26.61 -18.12 -0.14
N HIS A 157 27.54 -18.19 -1.08
CA HIS A 157 27.35 -17.59 -2.42
C HIS A 157 26.11 -18.13 -3.14
N GLU A 158 25.78 -19.40 -2.95
CA GLU A 158 24.60 -20.03 -3.55
C GLU A 158 23.29 -19.49 -2.93
N GLU A 159 23.22 -19.40 -1.60
CA GLU A 159 22.07 -18.84 -0.89
C GLU A 159 21.85 -17.36 -1.22
N MET A 160 22.94 -16.61 -1.33
CA MET A 160 22.93 -15.22 -1.75
C MET A 160 22.37 -15.06 -3.17
N ALA A 161 22.88 -15.85 -4.13
CA ALA A 161 22.40 -15.82 -5.51
C ALA A 161 20.90 -16.17 -5.58
N ARG A 162 20.46 -17.19 -4.82
CA ARG A 162 19.06 -17.57 -4.71
C ARG A 162 18.21 -16.43 -4.14
N CYS A 163 18.63 -15.80 -3.05
CA CYS A 163 17.92 -14.68 -2.44
C CYS A 163 17.82 -13.48 -3.39
N LEU A 164 18.92 -13.10 -4.04
CA LEU A 164 18.94 -11.97 -4.98
C LEU A 164 18.07 -12.23 -6.21
N SER A 165 18.02 -13.47 -6.71
CA SER A 165 17.18 -13.84 -7.85
C SER A 165 15.67 -13.62 -7.61
N LYS A 166 15.24 -13.64 -6.34
CA LYS A 166 13.86 -13.43 -5.88
C LYS A 166 13.51 -11.97 -5.63
N ILE A 167 14.49 -11.06 -5.63
CA ILE A 167 14.25 -9.62 -5.52
C ILE A 167 14.26 -9.04 -6.94
N LYS A 168 13.08 -8.83 -7.50
CA LYS A 168 12.90 -8.22 -8.83
C LYS A 168 12.93 -6.70 -8.68
N VAL A 169 13.78 -6.02 -9.43
CA VAL A 169 13.95 -4.57 -9.33
C VAL A 169 13.46 -3.92 -10.63
N VAL A 170 12.69 -2.85 -10.50
CA VAL A 170 12.23 -2.03 -11.63
C VAL A 170 12.48 -0.57 -11.29
N HIS A 171 13.06 0.16 -12.23
CA HIS A 171 13.22 1.61 -12.12
C HIS A 171 12.01 2.31 -12.74
N ILE A 172 11.45 3.27 -12.03
CA ILE A 172 10.29 4.05 -12.49
C ILE A 172 10.55 5.54 -12.27
N TRP A 173 10.38 6.35 -13.31
CA TRP A 173 10.73 7.76 -13.28
C TRP A 173 9.52 8.69 -13.29
N THR A 174 8.34 8.19 -13.65
CA THR A 174 7.10 8.99 -13.79
C THR A 174 5.88 8.35 -13.13
N MET A 175 4.83 9.16 -12.88
CA MET A 175 3.56 8.66 -12.34
C MET A 175 2.81 7.76 -13.35
N GLU A 176 2.97 8.01 -14.65
CA GLU A 176 2.39 7.22 -15.73
C GLU A 176 2.94 5.78 -15.73
N GLU A 177 4.26 5.64 -15.59
CA GLU A 177 4.95 4.35 -15.58
C GLU A 177 4.52 3.48 -14.38
N ILE A 178 4.42 4.06 -13.17
CA ILE A 178 3.97 3.30 -12.00
C ILE A 178 2.49 2.90 -12.12
N VAL A 179 1.65 3.79 -12.65
CA VAL A 179 0.23 3.49 -12.88
C VAL A 179 0.08 2.37 -13.90
N ASP A 180 0.86 2.39 -14.98
CA ASP A 180 0.86 1.35 -16.01
C ASP A 180 1.39 0.01 -15.48
N LEU A 181 2.45 0.02 -14.67
CA LEU A 181 2.96 -1.19 -14.01
C LEU A 181 1.87 -1.86 -13.16
N PHE A 182 1.21 -1.08 -12.29
CA PHE A 182 0.14 -1.61 -11.44
C PHE A 182 -1.11 -1.99 -12.23
N LYS A 183 -1.37 -1.33 -13.37
CA LYS A 183 -2.42 -1.74 -14.31
C LYS A 183 -2.10 -3.11 -14.94
N LYS A 184 -0.87 -3.31 -15.42
CA LYS A 184 -0.40 -4.59 -15.97
C LYS A 184 -0.46 -5.73 -14.95
N LEU A 185 -0.12 -5.46 -13.69
CA LEU A 185 -0.28 -6.42 -12.58
C LEU A 185 -1.76 -6.74 -12.33
N LYS A 186 -2.62 -5.72 -12.25
CA LYS A 186 -4.07 -5.85 -12.05
C LYS A 186 -4.72 -6.69 -13.17
N ASP A 187 -4.38 -6.39 -14.42
CA ASP A 187 -4.95 -7.05 -15.60
C ASP A 187 -4.31 -8.42 -15.88
N LYS A 188 -3.35 -8.86 -15.05
CA LYS A 188 -2.55 -10.07 -15.21
C LYS A 188 -1.75 -10.14 -16.52
N SER A 189 -1.52 -8.99 -17.18
CA SER A 189 -0.64 -8.89 -18.34
C SER A 189 0.83 -9.03 -17.93
N LEU A 190 1.17 -8.61 -16.71
CA LEU A 190 2.44 -8.90 -16.07
C LEU A 190 2.16 -9.83 -14.89
N THR A 191 2.81 -10.98 -14.87
CA THR A 191 2.72 -11.94 -13.76
C THR A 191 4.10 -12.14 -13.15
N ILE A 192 4.15 -12.10 -11.82
CA ILE A 192 5.35 -12.37 -11.04
C ILE A 192 5.02 -13.54 -10.13
N HIS A 193 5.70 -14.67 -10.35
CA HIS A 193 5.47 -15.88 -9.58
C HIS A 193 5.79 -15.67 -8.10
N ASN A 194 4.88 -16.13 -7.24
CA ASN A 194 4.97 -16.05 -5.79
C ASN A 194 5.30 -14.65 -5.25
N LEU A 195 4.80 -13.59 -5.91
CA LEU A 195 4.92 -12.23 -5.41
C LEU A 195 4.16 -12.10 -4.10
N VAL A 196 4.85 -11.68 -3.03
CA VAL A 196 4.24 -11.48 -1.71
C VAL A 196 4.43 -10.06 -1.17
N LEU A 197 5.48 -9.36 -1.63
CA LEU A 197 5.81 -8.01 -1.16
C LEU A 197 6.17 -7.12 -2.35
N ILE A 198 5.57 -5.92 -2.40
CA ILE A 198 6.00 -4.84 -3.29
C ILE A 198 6.50 -3.69 -2.42
N ILE A 199 7.69 -3.17 -2.73
CA ILE A 199 8.26 -1.99 -2.08
C ILE A 199 8.31 -0.87 -3.10
N ILE A 200 7.81 0.32 -2.75
CA ILE A 200 7.90 1.55 -3.55
C ILE A 200 8.82 2.52 -2.80
N ASP A 201 10.05 2.66 -3.27
CA ASP A 201 11.06 3.58 -2.71
C ASP A 201 11.45 4.64 -3.76
N SER A 202 10.82 5.81 -3.79
CA SER A 202 9.78 6.31 -2.89
C SER A 202 8.70 7.08 -3.65
N LEU A 203 7.44 6.92 -3.25
CA LEU A 203 6.31 7.56 -3.91
C LEU A 203 6.42 9.10 -4.05
N PRO A 204 6.94 9.87 -3.08
CA PRO A 204 7.06 11.32 -3.20
C PRO A 204 7.93 11.79 -4.38
N CYS A 205 8.91 10.99 -4.79
CA CYS A 205 9.80 11.34 -5.90
C CYS A 205 9.03 11.49 -7.22
N LEU A 206 8.00 10.66 -7.42
CA LEU A 206 7.11 10.73 -8.58
C LEU A 206 6.06 11.84 -8.42
N LEU A 207 5.50 12.01 -7.22
CA LEU A 207 4.47 13.00 -6.96
C LEU A 207 4.96 14.45 -7.01
N MET A 208 6.19 14.70 -6.55
CA MET A 208 6.77 16.05 -6.50
C MET A 208 6.91 16.69 -7.88
N GLN A 209 7.02 15.89 -8.94
CA GLN A 209 7.05 16.36 -10.33
C GLN A 209 5.74 17.08 -10.74
N HIS A 210 4.65 16.83 -10.01
CA HIS A 210 3.32 17.40 -10.26
C HIS A 210 2.88 18.38 -9.15
N PHE A 211 3.78 18.77 -8.25
CA PHE A 211 3.46 19.74 -7.21
C PHE A 211 3.41 21.14 -7.81
N GLY A 212 2.35 21.90 -7.47
CA GLY A 212 2.11 23.23 -8.02
C GLY A 212 1.25 23.25 -9.29
N ASP A 213 0.87 22.09 -9.83
CA ASP A 213 -0.07 22.01 -10.94
C ASP A 213 -1.50 22.35 -10.49
N ASP A 214 -2.08 23.41 -11.05
CA ASP A 214 -3.48 23.80 -10.82
C ASP A 214 -4.47 22.71 -11.26
N ASN A 215 -4.07 21.90 -12.24
CA ASN A 215 -4.92 20.89 -12.88
C ASN A 215 -5.14 19.62 -12.04
N LYS A 216 -4.61 19.54 -10.80
CA LYS A 216 -4.76 18.38 -9.89
C LYS A 216 -4.35 17.03 -10.52
N ILE A 217 -3.52 17.05 -11.55
CA ILE A 217 -3.12 15.86 -12.32
C ILE A 217 -2.42 14.84 -11.41
N GLY A 218 -1.49 15.31 -10.57
CA GLY A 218 -0.81 14.47 -9.59
C GLY A 218 -1.76 13.74 -8.63
N LEU A 219 -2.85 14.40 -8.19
CA LEU A 219 -3.87 13.77 -7.34
C LEU A 219 -4.68 12.71 -8.10
N ASN A 220 -4.96 12.95 -9.39
CA ASN A 220 -5.65 11.95 -10.21
C ASN A 220 -4.78 10.70 -10.37
N TYR A 221 -3.51 10.84 -10.75
CA TYR A 221 -2.59 9.71 -10.84
C TYR A 221 -2.46 8.96 -9.51
N LEU A 222 -2.33 9.69 -8.40
CA LEU A 222 -2.26 9.09 -7.07
C LEU A 222 -3.52 8.28 -6.75
N ASN A 223 -4.71 8.80 -7.07
CA ASN A 223 -5.98 8.10 -6.85
C ASN A 223 -6.08 6.82 -7.70
N VAL A 224 -5.73 6.90 -8.99
CA VAL A 224 -5.70 5.73 -9.89
C VAL A 224 -4.72 4.68 -9.38
N LEU A 225 -3.49 5.09 -9.03
CA LEU A 225 -2.47 4.22 -8.47
C LEU A 225 -2.97 3.51 -7.21
N VAL A 226 -3.52 4.25 -6.25
CA VAL A 226 -4.06 3.70 -5.00
C VAL A 226 -5.13 2.65 -5.26
N ASN A 227 -6.03 2.88 -6.22
CA ASN A 227 -7.06 1.92 -6.57
C ASN A 227 -6.48 0.64 -7.19
N HIS A 228 -5.45 0.77 -8.03
CA HIS A 228 -4.73 -0.40 -8.54
C HIS A 228 -3.98 -1.15 -7.43
N CYS A 229 -3.27 -0.43 -6.56
CA CYS A 229 -2.58 -1.01 -5.40
C CYS A 229 -3.55 -1.78 -4.49
N ARG A 230 -4.70 -1.21 -4.16
CA ARG A 230 -5.74 -1.88 -3.33
C ARG A 230 -6.26 -3.15 -3.99
N PHE A 231 -6.50 -3.11 -5.30
CA PHE A 231 -6.90 -4.29 -6.05
C PHE A 231 -5.82 -5.37 -6.01
N VAL A 232 -4.56 -4.99 -6.29
CA VAL A 232 -3.42 -5.91 -6.33
C VAL A 232 -3.21 -6.56 -4.96
N CYS A 233 -3.20 -5.75 -3.90
CA CYS A 233 -3.13 -6.21 -2.52
C CYS A 233 -4.18 -7.29 -2.22
N LYS A 234 -5.46 -6.98 -2.45
CA LYS A 234 -6.59 -7.83 -2.03
C LYS A 234 -6.75 -9.08 -2.88
N ASN A 235 -6.50 -9.00 -4.19
CA ASN A 235 -6.80 -10.10 -5.11
C ASN A 235 -5.60 -11.04 -5.34
N PHE A 236 -4.39 -10.60 -5.02
CA PHE A 236 -3.18 -11.42 -5.15
C PHE A 236 -2.52 -11.73 -3.80
N ASP A 237 -3.13 -11.36 -2.68
CA ASP A 237 -2.57 -11.52 -1.33
C ASP A 237 -1.13 -10.98 -1.23
N VAL A 238 -0.95 -9.72 -1.63
CA VAL A 238 0.35 -9.02 -1.63
C VAL A 238 0.35 -7.90 -0.59
N GLY A 239 1.44 -7.79 0.18
CA GLY A 239 1.72 -6.61 1.00
C GLY A 239 2.43 -5.52 0.18
N ILE A 240 2.03 -4.26 0.34
CA ILE A 240 2.71 -3.12 -0.29
C ILE A 240 3.33 -2.24 0.79
N VAL A 241 4.60 -1.87 0.65
CA VAL A 241 5.28 -0.90 1.51
C VAL A 241 5.68 0.31 0.67
N CYS A 242 5.08 1.47 0.97
CA CYS A 242 5.43 2.74 0.35
C CYS A 242 6.35 3.55 1.26
N VAL A 243 7.50 3.97 0.73
CA VAL A 243 8.37 4.93 1.41
C VAL A 243 7.84 6.35 1.17
N ASN A 244 7.70 7.11 2.24
CA ASN A 244 7.35 8.53 2.21
C ASN A 244 8.42 9.36 2.92
N ILE A 245 8.51 10.64 2.55
CA ILE A 245 9.34 11.62 3.24
C ILE A 245 8.48 12.43 4.20
N GLN A 246 9.01 12.83 5.34
CA GLN A 246 8.41 13.87 6.16
C GLN A 246 9.07 15.21 5.84
N THR A 247 8.24 16.24 5.67
CA THR A 247 8.65 17.64 5.51
C THR A 247 8.35 18.40 6.80
N ARG A 248 9.24 19.33 7.17
CA ARG A 248 9.06 20.21 8.33
C ARG A 248 8.46 21.51 7.86
N TRP A 249 7.37 21.92 8.49
CA TRP A 249 6.68 23.18 8.23
C TRP A 249 6.74 24.01 9.51
N VAL A 250 7.22 25.24 9.39
CA VAL A 250 7.20 26.19 10.49
C VAL A 250 5.95 27.04 10.30
N GLN A 251 4.98 26.92 11.21
CA GLN A 251 3.85 27.85 11.29
C GLN A 251 4.13 28.86 12.39
N GLN A 252 3.93 30.14 12.06
CA GLN A 252 3.91 31.21 13.04
C GLN A 252 2.50 31.25 13.63
N ASP A 253 2.37 30.82 14.89
CA ASP A 253 1.13 31.04 15.63
C ASP A 253 1.21 32.44 16.24
N LEU A 254 0.26 33.31 15.88
CA LEU A 254 0.03 34.54 16.61
C LEU A 254 -0.53 34.12 17.98
N ALA A 255 0.28 34.24 19.04
CA ALA A 255 -0.22 34.08 20.39
C ALA A 255 -1.36 35.09 20.63
N ASP A 256 -2.42 34.67 21.32
CA ASP A 256 -3.54 35.55 21.68
C ASP A 256 -3.01 36.84 22.32
N TYR A 257 -3.47 37.99 21.83
CA TYR A 257 -3.14 39.30 22.40
C TYR A 257 -3.49 39.31 23.90
N GLN A 258 -2.47 39.26 24.76
CA GLN A 258 -2.60 39.68 26.15
C GLN A 258 -2.12 41.13 26.22
N GLU A 259 -3.05 42.05 26.46
CA GLU A 259 -2.86 43.52 26.38
C GLU A 259 -1.89 44.12 27.42
N GLU A 260 -1.02 43.35 28.07
CA GLU A 260 -0.26 43.85 29.23
C GLU A 260 1.28 43.79 29.13
N ASP A 261 1.89 43.33 28.03
CA ASP A 261 3.34 43.44 27.86
C ASP A 261 3.73 43.71 26.39
N ASP A 262 4.52 44.77 26.14
CA ASP A 262 5.06 45.24 24.84
C ASP A 262 6.06 44.26 24.16
N HIS A 263 6.01 42.97 24.51
CA HIS A 263 6.88 41.92 23.97
C HIS A 263 6.06 40.81 23.33
N VAL A 264 5.84 40.92 22.01
CA VAL A 264 5.31 39.82 21.19
C VAL A 264 6.30 38.65 21.22
N ARG A 265 6.00 37.61 22.00
CA ARG A 265 6.71 36.32 21.91
C ARG A 265 6.17 35.55 20.71
N GLU A 266 6.84 35.69 19.57
CA GLU A 266 6.58 34.83 18.41
C GLU A 266 6.85 33.37 18.80
N THR A 267 5.82 32.54 18.78
CA THR A 267 5.95 31.12 19.06
C THR A 267 5.84 30.36 17.75
N TYR A 268 6.91 29.68 17.37
CA TYR A 268 6.98 28.88 16.15
C TYR A 268 6.64 27.42 16.46
N VAL A 269 5.62 26.86 15.80
CA VAL A 269 5.29 25.44 15.90
C VAL A 269 5.83 24.70 14.68
N GLU A 270 6.81 23.83 14.90
CA GLU A 270 7.34 22.95 13.87
C GLU A 270 6.42 21.73 13.70
N LYS A 271 5.73 21.67 12.56
CA LYS A 271 4.84 20.56 12.21
C LYS A 271 5.51 19.64 11.19
N GLN A 272 5.60 18.35 11.53
CA GLN A 272 6.04 17.33 10.58
C GLN A 272 4.84 16.82 9.77
N ILE A 273 4.94 16.91 8.45
CA ILE A 273 3.88 16.53 7.52
C ILE A 273 4.41 15.46 6.57
N ARG A 274 3.61 14.41 6.32
CA ARG A 274 3.91 13.38 5.33
C ARG A 274 3.83 13.96 3.90
N GLY A 275 4.88 13.75 3.11
CA GLY A 275 5.13 14.42 1.84
C GLY A 275 4.12 14.12 0.73
N SER A 276 3.40 12.99 0.80
CA SER A 276 2.36 12.64 -0.18
C SER A 276 1.01 13.36 0.02
N GLY A 277 0.94 14.33 0.94
CA GLY A 277 -0.23 15.20 1.13
C GLY A 277 -1.39 14.57 1.91
N LYS A 278 -2.43 15.37 2.18
CA LYS A 278 -3.57 14.99 3.04
C LYS A 278 -4.35 13.78 2.53
N TYR A 279 -4.57 13.67 1.22
CA TYR A 279 -5.26 12.51 0.63
C TYR A 279 -4.58 11.20 1.02
N TRP A 280 -3.25 11.14 0.87
CA TRP A 280 -2.47 9.94 1.18
C TRP A 280 -2.56 9.54 2.66
N GLN A 281 -2.75 10.48 3.57
CA GLN A 281 -2.73 10.22 5.00
C GLN A 281 -3.75 9.18 5.47
N HIS A 282 -4.84 9.02 4.72
CA HIS A 282 -5.93 8.09 4.99
C HIS A 282 -5.80 6.75 4.25
N ILE A 283 -4.82 6.60 3.36
CA ILE A 283 -4.70 5.43 2.47
C ILE A 283 -4.03 4.24 3.15
N PRO A 284 -2.84 4.36 3.77
CA PRO A 284 -2.19 3.23 4.39
C PRO A 284 -2.98 2.69 5.59
N ALA A 285 -3.06 1.37 5.68
CA ALA A 285 -3.62 0.67 6.84
C ALA A 285 -2.64 0.65 8.02
N LEU A 286 -1.34 0.73 7.72
CA LEU A 286 -0.26 0.72 8.69
C LEU A 286 0.74 1.82 8.35
N VAL A 287 1.16 2.62 9.35
CA VAL A 287 2.15 3.69 9.15
C VAL A 287 3.21 3.63 10.26
N LEU A 288 4.44 3.45 9.83
CA LEU A 288 5.65 3.50 10.66
C LEU A 288 6.36 4.83 10.44
N GLN A 289 6.65 5.52 11.54
CA GLN A 289 7.42 6.76 11.56
C GLN A 289 8.84 6.47 12.07
N MET A 290 9.85 6.83 11.27
CA MET A 290 11.27 6.68 11.56
C MET A 290 11.91 8.02 11.94
N GLU A 291 12.48 8.07 13.13
CA GLU A 291 13.17 9.23 13.68
C GLU A 291 14.59 8.83 14.08
N LYS A 292 15.59 9.47 13.47
CA LYS A 292 16.99 9.25 13.85
C LYS A 292 17.20 9.82 15.26
N ILE A 293 17.70 9.01 16.18
CA ILE A 293 18.05 9.46 17.52
C ILE A 293 19.42 10.13 17.40
N ILE A 294 19.49 11.42 17.73
CA ILE A 294 20.73 12.20 17.71
C ILE A 294 21.24 12.25 19.14
N ASN A 295 22.30 11.49 19.44
CA ASN A 295 23.05 11.67 20.68
C ASN A 295 24.19 12.65 20.41
N THR A 296 24.40 13.59 21.33
CA THR A 296 25.50 14.57 21.27
C THR A 296 26.87 13.89 21.21
N ASP A 297 27.01 12.70 21.79
CA ASP A 297 28.27 11.94 21.87
C ASP A 297 28.59 11.14 20.59
N ASP A 298 27.62 10.96 19.69
CA ASP A 298 27.80 10.23 18.42
C ASP A 298 28.43 11.09 17.30
N ILE A 299 28.67 12.39 17.55
CA ILE A 299 29.37 13.28 16.60
C ILE A 299 30.86 12.95 16.52
N GLU A 300 31.44 12.42 17.60
CA GLU A 300 32.89 12.13 17.70
C GLU A 300 33.26 10.70 17.30
N THR A 301 32.31 9.77 17.28
CA THR A 301 32.56 8.37 16.91
C THR A 301 31.97 8.07 15.55
N ASN A 302 32.84 7.76 14.59
CA ASN A 302 32.48 7.37 13.22
C ASN A 302 31.83 5.96 13.20
N LYS A 303 30.71 5.80 13.91
CA LYS A 303 29.99 4.53 14.04
C LYS A 303 29.28 4.23 12.72
N ASN A 304 29.53 3.04 12.18
CA ASN A 304 28.92 2.53 10.94
C ASN A 304 27.40 2.25 11.03
N SER A 305 26.79 2.49 12.20
CA SER A 305 25.37 2.33 12.48
C SER A 305 24.87 3.42 13.42
N PHE A 306 23.62 3.83 13.27
CA PHE A 306 22.96 4.81 14.13
C PHE A 306 21.61 4.29 14.64
N PRO A 307 21.22 4.66 15.87
CA PRO A 307 19.94 4.30 16.43
C PRO A 307 18.80 5.10 15.77
N VAL A 308 17.71 4.41 15.47
CA VAL A 308 16.50 4.96 14.87
C VAL A 308 15.30 4.51 15.70
N LYS A 309 14.54 5.48 16.18
CA LYS A 309 13.25 5.26 16.80
C LYS A 309 12.20 5.00 15.73
N LEU A 310 11.47 3.91 15.86
CA LEU A 310 10.32 3.56 15.05
C LEU A 310 9.05 3.65 15.89
N SER A 311 8.09 4.45 15.42
CA SER A 311 6.81 4.66 16.08
C SER A 311 5.66 4.21 15.19
N LEU A 312 4.76 3.38 15.71
CA LEU A 312 3.55 2.95 15.01
C LEU A 312 2.45 4.01 15.19
N ILE A 313 2.30 4.89 14.20
CA ILE A 313 1.38 6.04 14.28
C ILE A 313 -0.01 5.76 13.71
N ARG A 314 -0.15 4.67 12.94
CA ARG A 314 -1.45 4.21 12.43
C ARG A 314 -1.42 2.70 12.24
N THR A 315 -2.46 2.03 12.68
CA THR A 315 -2.70 0.61 12.40
C THR A 315 -4.20 0.33 12.49
N ASN A 316 -4.68 -0.66 11.73
CA ASN A 316 -6.04 -1.18 11.89
C ASN A 316 -6.17 -2.12 13.11
N LYS A 317 -5.08 -2.37 13.85
CA LYS A 317 -5.08 -3.12 15.13
C LYS A 317 -5.20 -2.17 16.32
N MET A 318 -5.48 -2.69 17.52
CA MET A 318 -5.58 -1.88 18.75
C MET A 318 -4.22 -1.40 19.31
N ASN A 319 -3.10 -1.83 18.74
CA ASN A 319 -1.75 -1.57 19.28
C ASN A 319 -1.17 -0.20 18.87
N LEU A 320 -1.98 0.86 18.86
CA LEU A 320 -1.51 2.18 18.46
C LEU A 320 -0.49 2.75 19.47
N GLY A 321 0.52 3.46 19.00
CA GLY A 321 1.49 4.15 19.86
C GLY A 321 2.64 3.30 20.36
N GLN A 322 2.72 2.01 19.96
CA GLN A 322 3.89 1.18 20.24
C GLN A 322 5.13 1.69 19.49
N GLN A 323 6.29 1.55 20.13
CA GLN A 323 7.56 2.06 19.64
C GLN A 323 8.66 1.01 19.83
N CYS A 324 9.65 1.02 18.95
CA CYS A 324 10.89 0.26 19.11
C CYS A 324 12.08 1.10 18.65
N VAL A 325 13.28 0.70 19.04
CA VAL A 325 14.53 1.30 18.56
C VAL A 325 15.25 0.24 17.76
N LEU A 326 15.65 0.61 16.54
CA LEU A 326 16.47 -0.21 15.67
C LEU A 326 17.84 0.43 15.47
N ASN A 327 18.86 -0.39 15.26
CA ASN A 327 20.16 0.07 14.81
C ASN A 327 20.26 -0.11 13.30
N VAL A 328 20.33 1.02 12.59
CA VAL A 328 20.44 1.06 11.13
C VAL A 328 21.89 1.29 10.75
N GLY A 329 22.48 0.38 9.97
CA GLY A 329 23.87 0.50 9.49
C GLY A 329 24.04 0.07 8.04
N SER A 330 25.29 0.15 7.57
CA SER A 330 25.64 -0.22 6.18
C SER A 330 25.56 -1.73 5.88
N VAL A 331 25.43 -2.56 6.92
CA VAL A 331 25.39 -4.04 6.84
C VAL A 331 24.03 -4.61 7.26
N GLY A 332 23.01 -3.75 7.42
CA GLY A 332 21.64 -4.16 7.70
C GLY A 332 21.00 -3.40 8.86
N VAL A 333 19.83 -3.88 9.27
CA VAL A 333 19.03 -3.31 10.37
C VAL A 333 18.81 -4.38 11.43
N ARG A 334 19.03 -4.02 12.70
CA ARG A 334 18.86 -4.91 13.88
C ARG A 334 17.97 -4.28 14.92
#